data_AF-A0A3L8C3W8-F1
#
_entry.id   AF-A0A3L8C3W8-F1
#
_cell.length_a   1.000
_cell.length_b   1.000
_cell.length_c   1.000
_cell.angle_alpha   90.00
_cell.angle_beta   90.00
_cell.angle_gamma   90.00
#
_symmetry.space_group_name_H-M   'P 1'
#
loop_
_entity.id
_entity.type
_entity.pdbx_description
1 polymer ?
#
loop_
_entity_poly.entity_id
_entity_poly.type
_entity_poly.pdbx_seq_one_letter_code
_entity_poly.pdbx_strand_id
1 'polypeptide(L)'
;MIKTQIRSAFISDVHLGTSACQAQYLLDFLEACQMEYLYLVGDIIDLLHMRRRVNFTPLHEQVVEKVMALAREGTRVIYIPGNHDALMRRFCGQMVAGIEIHRNRVHYCADGRRFFVSHGDEFDSALHAGVFWYVVGDFSHTLLLRLNTILNGMRRLLNLPYWSLAGFLKKRIGKANRFIRRFETIAARQAQELKYDGFICGH
;
A
#
# COMPACT_ATOMS: atom_id res chain seq x y z
N MET A 1 6.13 28.84 6.12
CA MET A 1 4.89 28.05 6.28
C MET A 1 4.97 27.31 7.60
N ILE A 2 3.89 27.34 8.40
CA ILE A 2 3.80 26.53 9.62
C ILE A 2 3.59 25.07 9.19
N LYS A 3 4.47 24.16 9.63
CA LYS A 3 4.34 22.73 9.36
C LYS A 3 3.37 22.09 10.35
N THR A 4 2.58 21.14 9.86
CA THR A 4 1.73 20.29 10.71
C THR A 4 2.61 19.38 11.55
N GLN A 5 2.46 19.45 12.87
CA GLN A 5 3.21 18.58 13.79
C GLN A 5 2.45 17.27 13.98
N ILE A 6 3.06 16.16 13.59
CA ILE A 6 2.53 14.82 13.83
C ILE A 6 3.62 13.98 14.47
N ARG A 7 3.27 13.06 15.36
CA ARG A 7 4.29 12.21 15.98
C ARG A 7 4.83 11.16 15.01
N SER A 8 3.95 10.52 14.26
CA SER A 8 4.30 9.39 13.40
C SER A 8 3.44 9.37 12.15
N ALA A 9 4.07 9.13 11.00
CA ALA A 9 3.40 8.87 9.73
C ALA A 9 3.67 7.45 9.27
N PHE A 10 2.68 6.81 8.65
CA PHE A 10 2.78 5.49 8.03
C PHE A 10 2.34 5.63 6.58
N ILE A 11 3.22 5.25 5.65
CA ILE A 11 3.02 5.39 4.21
C ILE A 11 3.35 4.03 3.57
N SER A 12 2.50 3.54 2.68
CA SER A 12 2.72 2.31 1.92
C SER A 12 2.23 2.48 0.49
N ASP A 13 2.55 1.52 -0.38
CA ASP A 13 1.95 1.35 -1.72
C ASP A 13 2.06 2.60 -2.61
N VAL A 14 3.23 3.27 -2.53
CA VAL A 14 3.53 4.46 -3.33
C VAL A 14 3.92 4.07 -4.75
N HIS A 15 4.68 2.98 -4.91
CA HIS A 15 5.20 2.48 -6.18
C HIS A 15 5.96 3.52 -7.02
N LEU A 16 6.92 4.23 -6.41
CA LEU A 16 7.91 5.04 -7.13
C LEU A 16 8.58 4.19 -8.20
N GLY A 17 8.61 4.67 -9.44
CA GLY A 17 9.05 3.85 -10.57
C GLY A 17 7.93 3.42 -11.52
N THR A 18 6.67 3.72 -11.19
CA THR A 18 5.50 3.49 -12.05
C THR A 18 4.90 4.80 -12.57
N SER A 19 4.14 4.75 -13.67
CA SER A 19 3.47 5.95 -14.22
C SER A 19 2.22 6.36 -13.44
N ALA A 20 1.68 5.47 -12.61
CA ALA A 20 0.50 5.75 -11.78
C ALA A 20 0.86 6.42 -10.44
N CYS A 21 2.14 6.40 -10.06
CA CYS A 21 2.64 6.95 -8.80
C CYS A 21 2.24 8.43 -8.63
N GLN A 22 1.57 8.73 -7.53
CA GLN A 22 1.14 10.07 -7.15
C GLN A 22 2.24 10.82 -6.37
N ALA A 23 3.42 10.93 -6.97
CA ALA A 23 4.62 11.41 -6.27
C ALA A 23 4.52 12.87 -5.80
N GLN A 24 3.77 13.73 -6.50
CA GLN A 24 3.58 15.13 -6.07
C GLN A 24 2.83 15.19 -4.73
N TYR A 25 1.74 14.42 -4.59
CA TYR A 25 0.96 14.37 -3.36
C TYR A 25 1.79 13.89 -2.17
N LEU A 26 2.65 12.89 -2.40
CA LEU A 26 3.57 12.42 -1.37
C LEU A 26 4.60 13.49 -0.99
N LEU A 27 5.19 14.17 -1.97
CA LEU A 27 6.14 15.24 -1.73
C LEU A 27 5.50 16.39 -0.92
N ASP A 28 4.32 16.85 -1.34
CA ASP A 28 3.56 17.90 -0.66
C ASP A 28 3.27 17.52 0.79
N PHE A 29 2.88 16.26 1.05
CA PHE A 29 2.64 15.75 2.40
C PHE A 29 3.92 15.78 3.25
N LEU A 30 5.04 15.28 2.73
CA LEU A 30 6.33 15.26 3.43
C LEU A 30 6.90 16.66 3.68
N GLU A 31 6.54 17.64 2.85
CA GLU A 31 6.92 19.05 3.05
C GLU A 31 6.05 19.77 4.06
N ALA A 32 4.75 19.47 4.06
CA ALA A 32 3.75 20.07 4.95
C ALA A 32 3.85 19.57 6.39
N CYS A 33 4.46 18.41 6.64
CA CYS A 33 4.51 17.78 7.95
C CYS A 33 5.92 17.81 8.58
N GLN A 34 5.96 17.90 9.90
CA GLN A 34 7.13 17.59 10.72
C GLN A 34 6.79 16.42 11.62
N MET A 35 7.69 15.44 11.69
CA MET A 35 7.42 14.17 12.39
C MET A 35 8.63 13.59 13.10
N GLU A 36 8.38 12.84 14.17
CA GLU A 36 9.44 12.11 14.87
C GLU A 36 9.73 10.77 14.18
N TYR A 37 8.70 10.11 13.65
CA TYR A 37 8.82 8.81 12.98
C TYR A 37 8.14 8.84 11.61
N LEU A 38 8.86 8.37 10.59
CA LEU A 38 8.30 8.09 9.27
C LEU A 38 8.45 6.61 8.98
N TYR A 39 7.33 5.89 8.97
CA TYR A 39 7.26 4.48 8.59
C TYR A 39 6.90 4.36 7.11
N LEU A 40 7.79 3.75 6.35
CA LEU A 40 7.65 3.38 4.95
C LEU A 40 7.32 1.88 4.91
N VAL A 41 6.04 1.53 4.92
CA VAL A 41 5.47 0.19 5.20
C VAL A 41 5.25 -0.59 3.90
N GLY A 42 6.30 -0.66 3.10
CA GLY A 42 6.39 -1.49 1.90
C GLY A 42 5.82 -0.87 0.64
N ASP A 43 6.25 -1.45 -0.48
CA ASP A 43 5.89 -1.06 -1.83
C ASP A 43 6.09 0.45 -2.12
N ILE A 44 7.15 1.02 -1.54
CA ILE A 44 7.51 2.43 -1.78
C ILE A 44 8.17 2.61 -3.13
N ILE A 45 9.04 1.67 -3.53
CA ILE A 45 9.74 1.67 -4.81
C ILE A 45 9.37 0.41 -5.59
N ASP A 46 8.84 0.55 -6.79
CA ASP A 46 8.46 -0.62 -7.60
C ASP A 46 9.63 -1.12 -8.44
N LEU A 47 10.52 -1.89 -7.79
CA LEU A 47 11.67 -2.49 -8.44
C LEU A 47 11.23 -3.57 -9.44
N LEU A 48 10.13 -4.29 -9.17
CA LEU A 48 9.60 -5.31 -10.08
C LEU A 48 9.18 -4.71 -11.43
N HIS A 49 8.46 -3.59 -11.42
CA HIS A 49 8.07 -2.88 -12.64
C HIS A 49 9.29 -2.32 -13.38
N MET A 50 10.20 -1.68 -12.64
CA MET A 50 11.39 -1.06 -13.22
C MET A 50 12.36 -2.05 -13.87
N ARG A 51 12.32 -3.35 -13.50
CA ARG A 51 13.06 -4.39 -14.22
C ARG A 51 12.67 -4.54 -15.69
N ARG A 52 11.43 -4.18 -16.05
CA ARG A 52 10.92 -4.25 -17.43
C ARG A 52 11.10 -2.93 -18.16
N ARG A 53 10.76 -1.83 -17.49
CA ARG A 53 10.88 -0.47 -18.02
C ARG A 53 11.14 0.49 -16.88
N VAL A 54 12.29 1.15 -16.93
CA VAL A 54 12.63 2.20 -15.96
C VAL A 54 11.69 3.39 -16.20
N ASN A 55 10.97 3.79 -15.16
CA ASN A 55 10.16 5.01 -15.14
C ASN A 55 10.38 5.76 -13.82
N PHE A 56 11.60 6.27 -13.67
CA PHE A 56 12.00 7.08 -12.52
C PHE A 56 12.10 8.53 -12.97
N THR A 57 11.19 9.38 -12.47
CA THR A 57 11.07 10.78 -12.90
C THR A 57 11.82 11.69 -11.92
N PRO A 58 12.14 12.95 -12.30
CA PRO A 58 12.70 13.93 -11.36
C PRO A 58 11.83 14.17 -10.13
N LEU A 59 10.52 13.92 -10.22
CA LEU A 59 9.62 14.01 -9.08
C LEU A 59 9.78 12.81 -8.12
N HIS A 60 10.07 11.62 -8.65
CA HIS A 60 10.42 10.46 -7.81
C HIS A 60 11.74 10.70 -7.07
N GLU A 61 12.72 11.30 -7.74
CA GLU A 61 14.00 11.69 -7.14
C GLU A 61 13.79 12.68 -5.99
N GLN A 62 12.99 13.73 -6.19
CA GLN A 62 12.66 14.70 -5.14
C GLN A 62 12.01 14.06 -3.90
N VAL A 63 11.13 13.07 -4.08
CA VAL A 63 10.56 12.32 -2.94
C VAL A 63 11.66 11.59 -2.17
N VAL A 64 12.57 10.89 -2.86
CA VAL A 64 13.68 10.17 -2.22
C VAL A 64 14.61 11.15 -1.50
N GLU A 65 14.97 12.25 -2.14
CA GLU A 65 15.77 13.33 -1.54
C GLU A 65 15.10 13.91 -0.30
N LYS A 66 13.78 14.13 -0.35
CA LYS A 66 13.01 14.64 0.78
C LYS A 66 13.03 13.68 1.95
N VAL A 67 12.84 12.38 1.71
CA VAL A 67 12.93 11.34 2.75
C VAL A 67 14.33 11.33 3.38
N MET A 68 15.39 11.38 2.57
CA MET A 68 16.76 11.44 3.08
C MET A 68 17.03 12.73 3.86
N ALA A 69 16.45 13.86 3.44
CA ALA A 69 16.55 15.13 4.16
C ALA A 69 15.87 15.04 5.53
N LEU A 70 14.66 14.47 5.61
CA LEU A 70 13.96 14.23 6.88
C LEU A 70 14.81 13.37 7.83
N ALA A 71 15.45 12.32 7.32
CA ALA A 71 16.37 11.48 8.10
C ALA A 71 17.55 12.29 8.68
N ARG A 72 18.17 13.16 7.85
CA ARG A 72 19.26 14.05 8.29
C ARG A 72 18.80 15.10 9.29
N GLU A 73 17.56 15.57 9.17
CA GLU A 73 16.93 16.55 10.08
C GLU A 73 16.47 15.92 11.41
N GLY A 74 16.68 14.62 11.61
CA GLY A 74 16.39 13.91 12.86
C GLY A 74 15.07 13.16 12.89
N THR A 75 14.29 13.16 11.80
CA THR A 75 13.16 12.25 11.66
C THR A 75 13.67 10.82 11.61
N ARG A 76 13.14 9.93 12.44
CA ARG A 76 13.51 8.53 12.41
C ARG A 76 12.75 7.83 11.28
N VAL A 77 13.45 7.55 10.17
CA VAL A 77 12.84 6.91 9.00
C VAL A 77 13.04 5.40 9.07
N ILE A 78 11.93 4.65 9.03
CA ILE A 78 11.90 3.18 9.10
C ILE A 78 11.32 2.65 7.79
N TYR A 79 12.11 1.90 7.03
CA TYR A 79 11.71 1.23 5.80
C TYR A 79 11.46 -0.25 6.05
N ILE A 80 10.26 -0.71 5.75
CA ILE A 80 9.83 -2.11 5.83
C ILE A 80 9.53 -2.58 4.41
N PRO A 81 10.39 -3.39 3.76
CA PRO A 81 10.16 -3.79 2.38
C PRO A 81 8.95 -4.71 2.19
N GLY A 82 8.11 -4.38 1.22
CA GLY A 82 7.04 -5.22 0.69
C GLY A 82 7.50 -6.17 -0.41
N ASN A 83 6.55 -6.61 -1.24
CA ASN A 83 6.79 -7.58 -2.31
C ASN A 83 7.29 -6.92 -3.60
N HIS A 84 6.94 -5.66 -3.90
CA HIS A 84 7.43 -4.95 -5.08
C HIS A 84 8.86 -4.41 -4.94
N ASP A 85 9.31 -4.16 -3.71
CA ASP A 85 10.67 -3.77 -3.35
C ASP A 85 11.44 -4.89 -2.63
N ALA A 86 11.07 -6.16 -2.82
CA ALA A 86 11.64 -7.31 -2.11
C ALA A 86 13.19 -7.41 -2.13
N LEU A 87 13.85 -6.81 -3.13
CA LEU A 87 15.31 -6.68 -3.17
C LEU A 87 15.87 -5.94 -1.94
N MET A 88 15.12 -4.99 -1.38
CA MET A 88 15.49 -4.22 -0.20
C MET A 88 15.54 -5.07 1.07
N ARG A 89 14.90 -6.26 1.08
CA ARG A 89 14.96 -7.22 2.20
C ARG A 89 16.39 -7.69 2.50
N ARG A 90 17.30 -7.59 1.52
CA ARG A 90 18.74 -7.91 1.69
C ARG A 90 19.46 -6.94 2.63
N PHE A 91 18.91 -5.74 2.82
CA PHE A 91 19.47 -4.72 3.69
C PHE A 91 18.77 -4.66 5.06
N CYS A 92 17.82 -5.54 5.35
CA CYS A 92 17.19 -5.59 6.66
C CYS A 92 18.23 -5.77 7.79
N GLY A 93 18.09 -4.98 8.86
CA GLY A 93 19.06 -4.88 9.95
C GLY A 93 20.15 -3.83 9.73
N GLN A 94 20.18 -3.18 8.56
CA GLN A 94 21.14 -2.13 8.24
C GLN A 94 20.49 -0.74 8.28
N MET A 95 21.35 0.28 8.33
CA MET A 95 20.98 1.67 8.14
C MET A 95 21.63 2.18 6.86
N VAL A 96 20.82 2.69 5.93
CA VAL A 96 21.29 3.21 4.64
C VAL A 96 20.88 4.67 4.53
N ALA A 97 21.84 5.57 4.38
CA ALA A 97 21.59 7.03 4.28
C ALA A 97 20.70 7.59 5.42
N GLY A 98 20.84 7.05 6.64
CA GLY A 98 20.02 7.44 7.80
C GLY A 98 18.64 6.77 7.88
N ILE A 99 18.31 5.90 6.92
CA ILE A 99 17.05 5.13 6.89
C ILE A 99 17.29 3.76 7.50
N GLU A 100 16.53 3.40 8.52
CA GLU A 100 16.56 2.08 9.14
C GLU A 100 15.76 1.09 8.30
N ILE A 101 16.37 -0.01 7.86
CA ILE A 101 15.68 -1.03 7.06
C ILE A 101 15.39 -2.24 7.95
N HIS A 102 14.12 -2.60 8.11
CA HIS A 102 13.68 -3.71 8.97
C HIS A 102 12.71 -4.63 8.23
N ARG A 103 12.59 -5.89 8.68
CA ARG A 103 11.52 -6.78 8.17
C ARG A 103 10.16 -6.45 8.76
N ASN A 104 10.15 -5.98 10.00
CA ASN A 104 8.99 -5.53 10.75
C ASN A 104 9.50 -4.67 11.91
N ARG A 105 8.61 -3.92 12.56
CA ARG A 105 8.98 -3.06 13.68
C ARG A 105 7.84 -2.94 14.69
N VAL A 106 8.18 -2.76 15.96
CA VAL A 106 7.19 -2.34 16.96
C VAL A 106 7.12 -0.82 16.98
N HIS A 107 5.93 -0.28 16.77
CA HIS A 107 5.62 1.11 17.03
C HIS A 107 5.08 1.27 18.46
N TYR A 108 5.66 2.22 19.19
CA TYR A 108 5.18 2.61 20.52
C TYR A 108 4.39 3.91 20.39
N CYS A 109 3.10 3.84 20.67
CA CYS A 109 2.20 4.99 20.69
C CYS A 109 2.48 5.88 21.90
N ALA A 110 2.05 7.14 21.83
CA ALA A 110 2.21 8.10 22.93
C ALA A 110 1.44 7.69 24.21
N ASP A 111 0.39 6.88 24.06
CA ASP A 111 -0.41 6.33 25.16
C ASP A 111 0.12 4.99 25.70
N GLY A 112 1.28 4.54 25.24
CA GLY A 112 1.93 3.30 25.68
C GLY A 112 1.50 2.04 24.93
N ARG A 113 0.50 2.11 24.03
CA ARG A 113 0.14 0.97 23.18
C ARG A 113 1.27 0.60 22.22
N ARG A 114 1.37 -0.68 21.90
CA ARG A 114 2.40 -1.27 21.04
C ARG A 114 1.74 -1.89 19.82
N PHE A 115 2.08 -1.37 18.64
CA PHE A 115 1.58 -1.89 17.37
C PHE A 115 2.70 -2.61 16.64
N PHE A 116 2.41 -3.80 16.14
CA PHE A 116 3.30 -4.48 15.22
C PHE A 116 3.13 -3.92 13.82
N VAL A 117 4.22 -3.49 13.21
CA VAL A 117 4.23 -2.87 11.88
C VAL A 117 4.95 -3.82 10.93
N SER A 118 4.26 -4.21 9.86
CA SER A 118 4.80 -5.05 8.78
C SER A 118 4.13 -4.67 7.46
N HIS A 119 4.70 -5.09 6.32
CA HIS A 119 4.07 -4.81 5.04
C HIS A 119 2.77 -5.61 4.87
N GLY A 120 2.72 -6.91 5.19
CA GLY A 120 1.51 -7.73 5.13
C GLY A 120 1.51 -8.82 4.06
N ASP A 121 2.44 -8.78 3.10
CA ASP A 121 2.59 -9.81 2.06
C ASP A 121 2.92 -11.20 2.64
N GLU A 122 3.38 -11.29 3.88
CA GLU A 122 3.52 -12.57 4.59
C GLU A 122 2.20 -13.36 4.66
N PHE A 123 1.06 -12.66 4.68
CA PHE A 123 -0.25 -13.27 4.76
C PHE A 123 -0.78 -13.74 3.41
N ASP A 124 -0.20 -13.33 2.29
CA ASP A 124 -0.61 -13.81 0.96
C ASP A 124 -0.50 -15.32 0.83
N SER A 125 0.52 -15.88 1.49
CA SER A 125 0.73 -17.32 1.57
C SER A 125 -0.32 -18.04 2.42
N ALA A 126 -0.74 -17.44 3.54
CA ALA A 126 -1.82 -17.94 4.37
C ALA A 126 -3.21 -17.75 3.72
N LEU A 127 -3.32 -16.80 2.80
CA LEU A 127 -4.53 -16.47 2.03
C LEU A 127 -4.60 -17.23 0.68
N HIS A 128 -3.67 -18.15 0.41
CA HIS A 128 -3.58 -18.98 -0.80
C HIS A 128 -4.89 -19.72 -1.15
N ALA A 129 -5.79 -19.01 -1.84
CA ALA A 129 -6.76 -19.47 -2.83
C ALA A 129 -7.47 -18.25 -3.44
N GLY A 130 -6.74 -17.44 -4.22
CA GLY A 130 -7.38 -16.61 -5.25
C GLY A 130 -7.19 -15.10 -5.22
N VAL A 131 -6.19 -14.54 -4.53
CA VAL A 131 -5.86 -13.07 -4.55
C VAL A 131 -5.79 -12.51 -5.99
N PHE A 132 -5.18 -13.26 -6.91
CA PHE A 132 -5.15 -12.93 -8.34
C PHE A 132 -6.56 -12.74 -8.96
N TRP A 133 -7.56 -13.53 -8.54
CA TRP A 133 -8.95 -13.37 -9.00
C TRP A 133 -9.66 -12.16 -8.39
N TYR A 134 -9.23 -11.68 -7.23
CA TYR A 134 -9.79 -10.50 -6.57
C TYR A 134 -9.27 -9.21 -7.24
N VAL A 135 -7.96 -9.11 -7.50
CA VAL A 135 -7.33 -7.93 -8.14
C VAL A 135 -7.61 -7.84 -9.65
N VAL A 136 -7.59 -8.96 -10.39
CA VAL A 136 -8.07 -8.99 -11.79
C VAL A 136 -9.55 -8.59 -11.86
N GLY A 137 -10.31 -8.79 -10.78
CA GLY A 137 -11.67 -8.29 -10.63
C GLY A 137 -11.81 -6.78 -10.77
N ASP A 138 -10.85 -6.00 -10.30
CA ASP A 138 -10.92 -4.53 -10.28
C ASP A 138 -10.43 -3.91 -11.60
N PHE A 139 -9.41 -4.48 -12.24
CA PHE A 139 -9.07 -4.06 -13.61
C PHE A 139 -10.18 -4.45 -14.62
N SER A 140 -10.83 -5.60 -14.39
CA SER A 140 -12.03 -5.97 -15.15
C SER A 140 -13.23 -5.05 -14.85
N HIS A 141 -13.28 -4.35 -13.72
CA HIS A 141 -14.40 -3.48 -13.33
C HIS A 141 -14.60 -2.30 -14.30
N THR A 142 -13.52 -1.58 -14.62
CA THR A 142 -13.55 -0.43 -15.55
C THR A 142 -13.83 -0.88 -16.98
N LEU A 143 -13.26 -2.02 -17.40
CA LEU A 143 -13.50 -2.61 -18.71
C LEU A 143 -14.94 -3.15 -18.83
N LEU A 144 -15.46 -3.80 -17.79
CA LEU A 144 -16.82 -4.35 -17.73
C LEU A 144 -17.88 -3.25 -17.65
N LEU A 145 -17.62 -2.10 -17.01
CA LEU A 145 -18.56 -0.96 -17.03
C LEU A 145 -18.64 -0.31 -18.41
N ARG A 146 -17.51 -0.21 -19.13
CA ARG A 146 -17.50 0.21 -20.55
C ARG A 146 -18.23 -0.80 -21.43
N LEU A 147 -17.93 -2.08 -21.28
CA LEU A 147 -18.61 -3.15 -22.03
C LEU A 147 -20.09 -3.25 -21.70
N ASN A 148 -20.51 -3.06 -20.45
CA ASN A 148 -21.91 -3.10 -20.04
C ASN A 148 -22.70 -1.91 -20.61
N THR A 149 -22.07 -0.74 -20.72
CA THR A 149 -22.68 0.42 -21.39
C THR A 149 -22.86 0.16 -22.89
N ILE A 150 -21.84 -0.40 -23.54
CA ILE A 150 -21.88 -0.76 -24.97
C ILE A 150 -22.92 -1.87 -25.22
N LEU A 151 -22.90 -2.94 -24.43
CA LEU A 151 -23.81 -4.08 -24.56
C LEU A 151 -25.26 -3.71 -24.26
N ASN A 152 -25.53 -2.87 -23.26
CA ASN A 152 -26.89 -2.39 -23.02
C ASN A 152 -27.35 -1.41 -24.11
N GLY A 153 -26.44 -0.64 -24.72
CA GLY A 153 -26.74 0.15 -25.92
C GLY A 153 -27.13 -0.73 -27.11
N MET A 154 -26.37 -1.78 -27.39
CA MET A 154 -26.66 -2.74 -28.47
C MET A 154 -27.94 -3.55 -28.20
N ARG A 155 -28.19 -3.97 -26.95
CA ARG A 155 -29.40 -4.73 -26.59
C ARG A 155 -30.69 -3.91 -26.69
N ARG A 156 -30.62 -2.59 -26.43
CA ARG A 156 -31.74 -1.67 -26.70
C ARG A 156 -32.05 -1.57 -28.19
N LEU A 157 -31.03 -1.67 -29.05
CA LEU A 157 -31.22 -1.71 -30.51
C LEU A 157 -31.86 -3.02 -30.99
N LEU A 158 -31.72 -4.10 -30.22
CA LEU A 158 -32.20 -5.45 -30.54
C LEU A 158 -33.45 -5.88 -29.74
N ASN A 159 -34.11 -4.97 -29.01
CA ASN A 159 -35.32 -5.24 -28.19
C ASN A 159 -35.17 -6.41 -27.17
N LEU A 160 -33.98 -6.60 -26.60
CA LEU A 160 -33.75 -7.64 -25.58
C LEU A 160 -33.93 -7.10 -24.15
N PRO A 161 -34.38 -7.93 -23.18
CA PRO A 161 -34.63 -7.49 -21.81
C PRO A 161 -33.34 -7.09 -21.06
N TYR A 162 -33.54 -6.19 -20.08
CA TYR A 162 -32.49 -5.65 -19.21
C TYR A 162 -31.78 -6.74 -18.40
N TRP A 163 -30.45 -6.63 -18.28
CA TRP A 163 -29.62 -7.51 -17.47
C TRP A 163 -28.95 -6.73 -16.32
N SER A 164 -29.03 -7.22 -15.08
CA SER A 164 -28.57 -6.47 -13.91
C SER A 164 -27.10 -6.77 -13.55
N LEU A 165 -26.18 -5.92 -14.03
CA LEU A 165 -24.79 -5.87 -13.58
C LEU A 165 -24.67 -5.68 -12.04
N ALA A 166 -25.64 -4.99 -11.42
CA ALA A 166 -25.71 -4.76 -9.99
C ALA A 166 -25.74 -6.04 -9.14
N GLY A 167 -26.41 -7.10 -9.61
CA GLY A 167 -26.45 -8.40 -8.91
C GLY A 167 -25.11 -9.15 -8.92
N PHE A 168 -24.34 -9.00 -10.00
CA PHE A 168 -22.99 -9.56 -10.13
C PHE A 168 -21.97 -8.76 -9.31
N LEU A 169 -22.08 -7.42 -9.32
CA LEU A 169 -21.25 -6.50 -8.53
C LEU A 169 -21.45 -6.71 -7.02
N LYS A 170 -22.69 -6.91 -6.55
CA LYS A 170 -22.98 -7.18 -5.13
C LYS A 170 -22.30 -8.44 -4.59
N LYS A 171 -22.18 -9.50 -5.42
CA LYS A 171 -21.43 -10.73 -5.08
C LYS A 171 -19.91 -10.52 -5.04
N ARG A 172 -19.36 -9.60 -5.84
CA ARG A 172 -17.92 -9.28 -5.87
C ARG A 172 -17.49 -8.30 -4.77
N ILE A 173 -18.30 -7.29 -4.44
CA ILE A 173 -18.08 -6.42 -3.27
C ILE A 173 -18.09 -7.27 -1.99
N GLY A 174 -19.03 -8.21 -1.88
CA GLY A 174 -19.03 -9.16 -0.77
C GLY A 174 -17.78 -10.06 -0.72
N LYS A 175 -17.16 -10.36 -1.86
CA LYS A 175 -15.92 -11.14 -1.97
C LYS A 175 -14.70 -10.33 -1.51
N ALA A 176 -14.55 -9.08 -1.96
CA ALA A 176 -13.49 -8.18 -1.50
C ALA A 176 -13.61 -7.90 0.01
N ASN A 177 -14.82 -7.61 0.50
CA ASN A 177 -15.06 -7.41 1.94
C ASN A 177 -14.73 -8.64 2.77
N ARG A 178 -14.97 -9.85 2.26
CA ARG A 178 -14.56 -11.08 2.95
C ARG A 178 -13.05 -11.27 2.97
N PHE A 179 -12.36 -10.87 1.90
CA PHE A 179 -10.90 -10.89 1.86
C PHE A 179 -10.32 -9.93 2.90
N ILE A 180 -10.74 -8.66 2.90
CA ILE A 180 -10.30 -7.65 3.88
C ILE A 180 -10.57 -8.13 5.31
N ARG A 181 -11.79 -8.61 5.61
CA ARG A 181 -12.11 -9.13 6.95
C ARG A 181 -11.25 -10.31 7.36
N ARG A 182 -10.93 -11.20 6.41
CA ARG A 182 -10.06 -12.35 6.68
C ARG A 182 -8.63 -11.89 6.95
N PHE A 183 -8.15 -10.92 6.19
CA PHE A 183 -6.86 -10.27 6.40
C PHE A 183 -6.79 -9.61 7.78
N GLU A 184 -7.77 -8.75 8.11
CA GLU A 184 -7.90 -8.10 9.42
C GLU A 184 -7.92 -9.12 10.57
N THR A 185 -8.63 -10.24 10.40
CA THR A 185 -8.70 -11.31 11.41
C THR A 185 -7.33 -11.96 11.62
N ILE A 186 -6.59 -12.25 10.55
CA ILE A 186 -5.26 -12.87 10.63
C ILE A 186 -4.27 -11.89 11.27
N ALA A 187 -4.27 -10.62 10.84
CA ALA A 187 -3.41 -9.57 11.39
C ALA A 187 -3.69 -9.32 12.88
N ALA A 188 -4.97 -9.21 13.28
CA ALA A 188 -5.37 -9.05 14.67
C ALA A 188 -4.97 -10.26 15.53
N ARG A 189 -5.15 -11.48 15.00
CA ARG A 189 -4.71 -12.70 15.69
C ARG A 189 -3.20 -12.73 15.87
N GLN A 190 -2.42 -12.35 14.86
CA GLN A 190 -0.96 -12.30 14.98
C GLN A 190 -0.52 -11.25 16.00
N ALA A 191 -1.14 -10.07 16.02
CA ALA A 191 -0.87 -9.07 17.05
C ALA A 191 -1.15 -9.62 18.45
N GLN A 192 -2.28 -10.31 18.64
CA GLN A 192 -2.65 -10.94 19.91
C GLN A 192 -1.66 -12.04 20.33
N GLU A 193 -1.29 -12.94 19.42
CA GLU A 193 -0.33 -14.03 19.68
C GLU A 193 1.05 -13.48 20.07
N LEU A 194 1.47 -12.38 19.45
CA LEU A 194 2.71 -11.67 19.77
C LEU A 194 2.59 -10.67 20.93
N LYS A 195 1.42 -10.60 21.58
CA LYS A 195 1.12 -9.72 22.73
C LYS A 195 1.26 -8.22 22.43
N TYR A 196 0.90 -7.81 21.23
CA TYR A 196 0.76 -6.41 20.81
C TYR A 196 -0.70 -5.94 20.90
N ASP A 197 -0.90 -4.62 20.98
CA ASP A 197 -2.21 -3.98 21.08
C ASP A 197 -2.88 -3.81 19.71
N GLY A 198 -2.13 -3.98 18.63
CA GLY A 198 -2.64 -3.93 17.27
C GLY A 198 -1.60 -4.21 16.21
N PHE A 199 -2.05 -4.13 14.96
CA PHE A 199 -1.25 -4.36 13.76
C PHE A 199 -1.38 -3.15 12.82
N ILE A 200 -0.28 -2.72 12.22
CA ILE A 200 -0.26 -1.72 11.14
C ILE A 200 0.34 -2.39 9.91
N CYS A 201 -0.44 -2.38 8.84
CA CYS A 201 -0.17 -3.05 7.57
C CYS A 201 -0.13 -2.03 6.43
N GLY A 202 0.70 -2.29 5.41
CA GLY A 202 0.71 -1.51 4.16
C GLY A 202 -0.13 -2.14 3.05
N HIS A 203 0.06 -3.44 2.85
CA HIS A 203 -0.61 -4.31 1.86
C HIS A 203 -2.12 -4.43 2.09
#